data_AF-A0A5M3ML18-F1
#
_entry.id   AF-A0A5M3ML18-F1
#
_cell.length_a   1.000
_cell.length_b   1.000
_cell.length_c   1.000
_cell.angle_alpha   90.00
_cell.angle_beta   90.00
_cell.angle_gamma   90.00
#
_symmetry.space_group_name_H-M   'P 1'
#
loop_
_entity.id
_entity.type
_entity.pdbx_description
1 polymer ?
#
loop_
_entity_poly.entity_id
_entity_poly.type
_entity_poly.pdbx_seq_one_letter_code
_entity_poly.pdbx_strand_id
1 'polypeptide(L)'
;LGGSLGTGLIIASGTALTRGGPLGLVVGYTFMGIVCYFVMVALAEMSAYIPHRKGLGGYSTRFVDPAFGFALGWNYLFKYFFQTANNINAAGVVMQYWTLSVPIEVWMIFFVNLLGIRFFGELEFVFSSIKVTALVGLILMGFVIDLGGNPQHDRYGFRYWRPPYGPLGEYLISEVHSATLARFLGFWSTLITALFSYIGIELIGITAGEAQNPQKTMPRAIRTTFLRILVFYIGGSFSMSLSVPSTNQSLFVANSSKAGAAASPFVLAASLAGIRHLDNIINAIVLIFVLSASNSDLYIGSRTLYALAVEKKAPAVFTRVDKRGVPWPALVLCTAVCFLTFLNASSSSSVAFGWFANLVACLGAITWICISYTHIAFMRALKAQGVPRESLPYKAPLQPYGSWFALVSTSIVLIFNGFSAFLPFALGTFTTSYIGIPLFAFLWAGYKIFYRTSRIPAISADVVSGTTAPYRTPTRERDAERPRRVPWRRLWDTL
;
A
#
# COMPACT_ATOMS: atom_id res chain seq x y z
N LEU A 1 6.25 -1.63 -9.24
CA LEU A 1 7.28 -0.93 -8.43
C LEU A 1 6.75 0.41 -7.95
N GLY A 2 6.47 1.37 -8.85
CA GLY A 2 6.07 2.72 -8.47
C GLY A 2 4.77 2.86 -7.68
N GLY A 3 3.76 2.02 -7.96
CA GLY A 3 2.46 2.07 -7.28
C GLY A 3 2.40 1.47 -5.87
N SER A 4 3.44 0.76 -5.42
CA SER A 4 3.47 0.15 -4.07
C SER A 4 4.34 0.92 -3.07
N LEU A 5 5.26 1.75 -3.55
CA LEU A 5 6.14 2.57 -2.72
C LEU A 5 5.54 3.99 -2.60
N GLY A 6 4.95 4.28 -1.45
CA GLY A 6 4.18 5.50 -1.23
C GLY A 6 4.44 6.16 0.12
N THR A 7 3.51 7.04 0.49
CA THR A 7 3.59 7.93 1.66
C THR A 7 3.63 7.21 3.00
N GLY A 8 3.13 5.97 3.09
CA GLY A 8 3.17 5.20 4.33
C GLY A 8 4.59 4.99 4.88
N LEU A 9 5.51 4.49 4.05
CA LEU A 9 6.87 4.22 4.50
C LEU A 9 7.66 5.50 4.82
N ILE A 10 7.43 6.57 4.07
CA ILE A 10 8.28 7.78 4.14
C ILE A 10 7.74 8.79 5.15
N ILE A 11 6.42 8.93 5.29
CA ILE A 11 5.78 9.95 6.13
C ILE A 11 5.16 9.29 7.36
N ALA A 12 4.30 8.27 7.17
CA ALA A 12 3.58 7.66 8.29
C ALA A 12 4.51 6.90 9.26
N SER A 13 5.66 6.43 8.79
CA SER A 13 6.71 5.83 9.64
C SER A 13 7.20 6.75 10.75
N GLY A 14 7.12 8.08 10.59
CA GLY A 14 7.43 9.03 11.67
C GLY A 14 6.45 8.90 12.84
N THR A 15 5.15 8.84 12.54
CA THR A 15 4.13 8.57 13.57
C THR A 15 4.33 7.19 14.21
N ALA A 16 4.70 6.17 13.44
CA ALA A 16 4.98 4.85 13.99
C ALA A 16 6.23 4.84 14.90
N LEU A 17 7.30 5.57 14.53
CA LEU A 17 8.51 5.70 15.34
C LEU A 17 8.24 6.44 16.65
N THR A 18 7.47 7.54 16.61
CA THR A 18 7.10 8.29 17.81
C THR A 18 6.26 7.45 18.77
N ARG A 19 5.24 6.74 18.26
CA ARG A 19 4.32 5.97 19.10
C ARG A 19 4.92 4.66 19.59
N GLY A 20 5.55 3.89 18.70
CA GLY A 20 6.05 2.54 19.00
C GLY A 20 7.50 2.49 19.46
N GLY A 21 8.26 3.57 19.30
CA GLY A 21 9.70 3.56 19.49
C GLY A 21 10.42 2.73 18.41
N PRO A 22 11.75 2.67 18.47
CA PRO A 22 12.55 2.05 17.43
C PRO A 22 12.33 0.53 17.30
N LEU A 23 12.24 -0.20 18.43
CA LEU A 23 11.95 -1.63 18.42
C LEU A 23 10.53 -1.90 17.93
N GLY A 24 9.55 -1.13 18.43
CA GLY A 24 8.15 -1.29 18.03
C GLY A 24 7.97 -1.09 16.53
N LEU A 25 8.61 -0.07 15.95
CA LEU A 25 8.61 0.19 14.51
C LEU A 25 9.13 -1.00 13.71
N VAL A 26 10.33 -1.49 14.04
CA VAL A 26 10.98 -2.57 13.27
C VAL A 26 10.20 -3.89 13.38
N VAL A 27 9.79 -4.26 14.59
CA VAL A 27 9.02 -5.49 14.83
C VAL A 27 7.65 -5.40 14.15
N GLY A 28 6.97 -4.25 14.24
CA GLY A 28 5.66 -4.06 13.63
C GLY A 28 5.70 -4.13 12.10
N TYR A 29 6.68 -3.47 11.48
CA TYR A 29 6.90 -3.53 10.04
C TYR A 29 7.32 -4.92 9.58
N THR A 30 8.09 -5.66 10.39
CA THR A 30 8.46 -7.05 10.09
C THR A 30 7.24 -7.97 10.14
N PHE A 31 6.44 -7.90 11.21
CA PHE A 31 5.24 -8.71 11.36
C PHE A 31 4.24 -8.48 10.20
N MET A 32 3.93 -7.21 9.92
CA MET A 32 3.03 -6.88 8.81
C MET A 32 3.65 -7.19 7.44
N GLY A 33 4.98 -7.15 7.32
CA GLY A 33 5.69 -7.60 6.12
C GLY A 33 5.51 -9.10 5.86
N ILE A 34 5.54 -9.93 6.91
CA ILE A 34 5.25 -11.37 6.82
C ILE A 34 3.79 -11.60 6.40
N VAL A 35 2.83 -10.87 6.99
CA VAL A 35 1.42 -10.91 6.59
C VAL A 35 1.27 -10.54 5.12
N CYS A 36 1.86 -9.42 4.70
CA CYS A 36 1.86 -8.96 3.31
C CYS A 36 2.40 -10.04 2.35
N TYR A 37 3.55 -10.63 2.69
CA TYR A 37 4.14 -11.70 1.89
C TYR A 37 3.18 -12.86 1.67
N PHE A 38 2.49 -13.32 2.73
CA PHE A 38 1.51 -14.41 2.62
C PHE A 38 0.30 -14.06 1.76
N VAL A 39 -0.21 -12.81 1.84
CA VAL A 39 -1.27 -12.32 0.94
C VAL A 39 -0.77 -12.32 -0.51
N MET A 40 0.46 -11.90 -0.76
CA MET A 40 1.02 -11.79 -2.11
C MET A 40 1.27 -13.14 -2.76
N VAL A 41 1.82 -14.12 -2.03
CA VAL A 41 2.01 -15.46 -2.59
C VAL A 41 0.68 -16.16 -2.86
N ALA A 42 -0.34 -15.93 -2.03
CA ALA A 42 -1.70 -16.44 -2.26
C ALA A 42 -2.31 -15.85 -3.54
N LEU A 43 -2.21 -14.54 -3.72
CA LEU A 43 -2.68 -13.86 -4.93
C LEU A 43 -1.92 -14.32 -6.18
N ALA A 44 -0.61 -14.54 -6.05
CA ALA A 44 0.22 -14.98 -7.16
C ALA A 44 -0.03 -16.44 -7.57
N GLU A 45 -0.34 -17.34 -6.63
CA GLU A 45 -0.76 -18.72 -6.93
C GLU A 45 -2.05 -18.74 -7.75
N MET A 46 -3.07 -17.95 -7.36
CA MET A 46 -4.30 -17.81 -8.14
C MET A 46 -4.05 -17.22 -9.54
N SER A 47 -3.25 -16.15 -9.61
CA SER A 47 -3.05 -15.39 -10.86
C SER A 47 -2.06 -16.02 -11.83
N ALA A 48 -1.09 -16.79 -11.35
CA ALA A 48 -0.22 -17.60 -12.21
C ALA A 48 -0.99 -18.75 -12.86
N TYR A 49 -1.95 -19.35 -12.12
CA TYR A 49 -2.77 -20.45 -12.63
C TYR A 49 -3.87 -19.96 -13.57
N ILE A 50 -4.65 -18.97 -13.13
CA ILE A 50 -5.76 -18.39 -13.91
C ILE A 50 -5.62 -16.87 -13.94
N PRO A 51 -4.93 -16.30 -14.94
CA PRO A 51 -4.80 -14.86 -15.09
C PRO A 51 -6.17 -14.23 -15.35
N HIS A 52 -6.62 -13.34 -14.46
CA HIS A 52 -7.96 -12.77 -14.54
C HIS A 52 -7.93 -11.28 -14.88
N ARG A 53 -8.46 -10.91 -16.06
CA ARG A 53 -8.60 -9.50 -16.49
C ARG A 53 -9.57 -8.65 -15.65
N LYS A 54 -10.37 -9.29 -14.80
CA LYS A 54 -11.38 -8.67 -13.93
C LYS A 54 -10.82 -8.25 -12.56
N GLY A 55 -9.49 -8.33 -12.40
CA GLY A 55 -8.81 -7.98 -11.16
C GLY A 55 -9.21 -8.85 -9.97
N LEU A 56 -9.03 -8.31 -8.76
CA LEU A 56 -9.25 -9.03 -7.50
C LEU A 56 -10.70 -9.47 -7.31
N GLY A 57 -11.66 -8.61 -7.67
CA GLY A 57 -13.10 -8.91 -7.60
C GLY A 57 -13.51 -10.12 -8.45
N GLY A 58 -12.83 -10.33 -9.58
CA GLY A 58 -13.07 -11.49 -10.46
C GLY A 58 -12.77 -12.82 -9.78
N TYR A 59 -11.64 -12.94 -9.07
CA TYR A 59 -11.31 -14.15 -8.32
C TYR A 59 -12.35 -14.47 -7.25
N SER A 60 -12.80 -13.45 -6.51
CA SER A 60 -13.85 -13.59 -5.50
C SER A 60 -15.21 -13.96 -6.11
N THR A 61 -15.59 -13.37 -7.24
CA THR A 61 -16.79 -13.77 -7.99
C THR A 61 -16.71 -15.22 -8.44
N ARG A 62 -15.51 -15.73 -8.76
CA ARG A 62 -15.29 -17.07 -9.32
C ARG A 62 -15.23 -18.18 -8.27
N PHE A 63 -14.59 -17.95 -7.12
CA PHE A 63 -14.36 -18.99 -6.12
C PHE A 63 -15.20 -18.86 -4.86
N VAL A 64 -15.85 -17.71 -4.63
CA VAL A 64 -16.60 -17.44 -3.39
C VAL A 64 -18.08 -17.22 -3.67
N ASP A 65 -18.43 -16.06 -4.22
CA ASP A 65 -19.82 -15.62 -4.44
C ASP A 65 -19.78 -14.36 -5.34
N PRO A 66 -20.67 -14.24 -6.34
CA PRO A 66 -20.74 -13.03 -7.16
C PRO A 66 -20.94 -11.73 -6.35
N ALA A 67 -21.74 -11.75 -5.28
CA ALA A 67 -21.93 -10.61 -4.38
C ALA A 67 -20.65 -10.25 -3.62
N PHE A 68 -19.86 -11.25 -3.22
CA PHE A 68 -18.58 -11.03 -2.53
C PHE A 68 -17.57 -10.36 -3.47
N GLY A 69 -17.51 -10.79 -4.74
CA GLY A 69 -16.67 -10.15 -5.75
C GLY A 69 -17.15 -8.74 -6.13
N PHE A 70 -18.46 -8.47 -6.11
CA PHE A 70 -19.01 -7.12 -6.25
C PHE A 70 -18.54 -6.20 -5.11
N ALA A 71 -18.73 -6.63 -3.86
CA ALA A 71 -18.34 -5.86 -2.68
C ALA A 71 -16.82 -5.61 -2.65
N LEU A 72 -16.00 -6.63 -2.97
CA LEU A 72 -14.55 -6.47 -3.08
C LEU A 72 -14.16 -5.43 -4.13
N GLY A 73 -14.79 -5.47 -5.31
CA GLY A 73 -14.48 -4.52 -6.38
C GLY A 73 -14.77 -3.07 -5.99
N TRP A 74 -15.92 -2.81 -5.36
CA TRP A 74 -16.26 -1.47 -4.85
C TRP A 74 -15.40 -1.03 -3.65
N ASN A 75 -15.12 -1.94 -2.71
CA ASN A 75 -14.19 -1.68 -1.61
C ASN A 75 -12.80 -1.29 -2.12
N TYR A 76 -12.33 -1.98 -3.14
CA TYR A 76 -11.05 -1.68 -3.77
C TYR A 76 -11.06 -0.33 -4.49
N LEU A 77 -12.17 0.04 -5.14
CA LEU A 77 -12.34 1.36 -5.74
C LEU A 77 -12.31 2.48 -4.67
N PHE A 78 -13.09 2.33 -3.60
CA PHE A 78 -13.11 3.30 -2.51
C PHE A 78 -11.75 3.47 -1.86
N LYS A 79 -10.98 2.39 -1.71
CA LYS A 79 -9.60 2.46 -1.23
C LYS A 79 -8.78 3.45 -2.05
N TYR A 80 -8.86 3.42 -3.38
CA TYR A 80 -8.11 4.34 -4.25
C TYR A 80 -8.66 5.77 -4.26
N PHE A 81 -9.96 5.96 -4.04
CA PHE A 81 -10.51 7.30 -3.82
C PHE A 81 -9.85 7.97 -2.62
N PHE A 82 -9.83 7.29 -1.47
CA PHE A 82 -9.26 7.83 -0.25
C PHE A 82 -7.72 7.83 -0.25
N GLN A 83 -7.08 6.88 -0.93
CA GLN A 83 -5.62 6.86 -1.07
C GLN A 83 -5.11 8.04 -1.90
N THR A 84 -5.79 8.37 -3.00
CA THR A 84 -5.42 9.54 -3.81
C THR A 84 -5.52 10.82 -2.98
N ALA A 85 -6.63 10.99 -2.24
CA ALA A 85 -6.82 12.11 -1.32
C ALA A 85 -5.77 12.14 -0.21
N ASN A 86 -5.40 10.98 0.34
CA ASN A 86 -4.36 10.88 1.35
C ASN A 86 -3.00 11.36 0.81
N ASN A 87 -2.64 10.94 -0.40
CA ASN A 87 -1.39 11.36 -1.04
C ASN A 87 -1.40 12.87 -1.32
N ILE A 88 -2.51 13.45 -1.80
CA ILE A 88 -2.58 14.90 -1.99
C ILE A 88 -2.41 15.66 -0.65
N ASN A 89 -3.01 15.17 0.45
CA ASN A 89 -2.78 15.74 1.78
C ASN A 89 -1.32 15.58 2.25
N ALA A 90 -0.69 14.47 1.92
CA ALA A 90 0.72 14.25 2.22
C ALA A 90 1.62 15.26 1.49
N ALA A 91 1.30 15.64 0.25
CA ALA A 91 1.99 16.73 -0.45
C ALA A 91 1.79 18.06 0.27
N GLY A 92 0.57 18.29 0.80
CA GLY A 92 0.27 19.33 1.78
C GLY A 92 1.29 19.42 2.90
N VAL A 93 1.43 18.33 3.64
CA VAL A 93 2.37 18.21 4.77
C VAL A 93 3.82 18.46 4.32
N VAL A 94 4.24 17.89 3.19
CA VAL A 94 5.61 18.06 2.67
C VAL A 94 5.89 19.51 2.28
N MET A 95 4.92 20.21 1.70
CA MET A 95 5.09 21.62 1.30
C MET A 95 5.15 22.59 2.47
N GLN A 96 4.50 22.27 3.60
CA GLN A 96 4.57 23.06 4.83
C GLN A 96 5.99 23.21 5.38
N TYR A 97 6.92 22.34 4.95
CA TYR A 97 8.34 22.50 5.22
C TYR A 97 8.91 23.81 4.63
N TRP A 98 8.49 24.21 3.42
CA TRP A 98 8.96 25.44 2.76
C TRP A 98 8.01 26.63 2.90
N THR A 99 6.69 26.41 2.82
CA THR A 99 5.71 27.49 2.86
C THR A 99 4.36 27.03 3.37
N LEU A 100 3.68 27.92 4.10
CA LEU A 100 2.31 27.74 4.57
C LEU A 100 1.28 28.52 3.71
N SER A 101 1.74 29.27 2.71
CA SER A 101 0.92 30.31 2.05
C SER A 101 0.17 29.82 0.79
N VAL A 102 0.42 28.60 0.32
CA VAL A 102 -0.10 28.12 -0.98
C VAL A 102 -1.07 26.95 -0.77
N PRO A 103 -2.29 26.99 -1.34
CA PRO A 103 -3.23 25.86 -1.32
C PRO A 103 -2.77 24.78 -2.29
N ILE A 104 -1.75 24.02 -1.87
CA ILE A 104 -1.05 23.03 -2.68
C ILE A 104 -1.98 21.92 -3.19
N GLU A 105 -3.07 21.63 -2.50
CA GLU A 105 -4.05 20.63 -2.89
C GLU A 105 -4.69 20.96 -4.24
N VAL A 106 -5.01 22.23 -4.48
CA VAL A 106 -5.55 22.71 -5.77
C VAL A 106 -4.54 22.45 -6.89
N TRP A 107 -3.27 22.81 -6.64
CA TRP A 107 -2.19 22.64 -7.59
C TRP A 107 -1.89 21.17 -7.85
N MET A 108 -1.89 20.33 -6.82
CA MET A 108 -1.67 18.89 -6.92
C MET A 108 -2.78 18.22 -7.74
N ILE A 109 -4.04 18.56 -7.49
CA ILE A 109 -5.16 18.07 -8.31
C ILE A 109 -4.95 18.50 -9.76
N PHE A 110 -4.60 19.76 -10.00
CA PHE A 110 -4.35 20.27 -11.35
C PHE A 110 -3.17 19.55 -12.04
N PHE A 111 -2.03 19.41 -11.38
CA PHE A 111 -0.82 18.74 -11.91
C PHE A 111 -1.08 17.27 -12.23
N VAL A 112 -1.76 16.55 -11.34
CA VAL A 112 -2.05 15.13 -11.57
C VAL A 112 -3.02 14.95 -12.75
N ASN A 113 -3.96 15.87 -12.96
CA ASN A 113 -4.82 15.86 -14.15
C ASN A 113 -4.06 16.27 -15.43
N LEU A 114 -3.10 17.19 -15.35
CA LEU A 114 -2.29 17.66 -16.49
C LEU A 114 -1.32 16.63 -17.05
N LEU A 115 -0.71 15.81 -16.18
CA LEU A 115 0.32 14.84 -16.59
C LEU A 115 -0.20 13.78 -17.58
N GLY A 116 -1.52 13.60 -17.65
CA GLY A 116 -2.21 12.83 -18.68
C GLY A 116 -1.90 11.33 -18.63
N ILE A 117 -2.93 10.50 -18.74
CA ILE A 117 -2.77 9.03 -18.68
C ILE A 117 -1.99 8.48 -19.90
N ARG A 118 -1.78 9.29 -20.94
CA ARG A 118 -1.07 8.92 -22.18
C ARG A 118 0.40 8.57 -21.94
N PHE A 119 1.10 9.35 -21.12
CA PHE A 119 2.51 9.12 -20.81
C PHE A 119 2.67 8.40 -19.47
N PHE A 120 1.58 7.95 -18.86
CA PHE A 120 1.61 7.30 -17.55
C PHE A 120 2.64 6.16 -17.51
N GLY A 121 2.70 5.29 -18.52
CA GLY A 121 3.66 4.19 -18.53
C GLY A 121 5.13 4.63 -18.53
N GLU A 122 5.48 5.67 -19.29
CA GLU A 122 6.87 6.18 -19.37
C GLU A 122 7.21 7.07 -18.17
N LEU A 123 6.31 7.96 -17.78
CA LEU A 123 6.46 8.81 -16.60
C LEU A 123 6.55 7.96 -15.33
N GLU A 124 5.71 6.95 -15.19
CA GLU A 124 5.75 6.06 -14.03
C GLU A 124 7.02 5.20 -14.03
N PHE A 125 7.59 4.86 -15.19
CA PHE A 125 8.91 4.22 -15.24
C PHE A 125 10.00 5.15 -14.70
N VAL A 126 10.02 6.41 -15.12
CA VAL A 126 10.98 7.42 -14.62
C VAL A 126 10.77 7.67 -13.13
N PHE A 127 9.54 7.93 -12.69
CA PHE A 127 9.23 8.15 -11.28
C PHE A 127 9.53 6.92 -10.43
N SER A 128 9.21 5.71 -10.89
CA SER A 128 9.60 4.47 -10.20
C SER A 128 11.10 4.35 -10.06
N SER A 129 11.87 4.74 -11.08
CA SER A 129 13.33 4.68 -11.05
C SER A 129 13.90 5.64 -10.02
N ILE A 130 13.45 6.90 -10.04
CA ILE A 130 13.80 7.91 -9.03
C ILE A 130 13.42 7.41 -7.64
N LYS A 131 12.23 6.82 -7.48
CA LYS A 131 11.74 6.32 -6.19
C LYS A 131 12.65 5.25 -5.58
N VAL A 132 12.99 4.24 -6.37
CA VAL A 132 13.85 3.15 -5.91
C VAL A 132 15.24 3.66 -5.59
N THR A 133 15.86 4.45 -6.48
CA THR A 133 17.20 5.00 -6.25
C THR A 133 17.24 5.91 -5.03
N ALA A 134 16.24 6.78 -4.86
CA ALA A 134 16.13 7.63 -3.69
C ALA A 134 15.98 6.81 -2.40
N LEU A 135 15.09 5.82 -2.35
CA LEU A 135 14.93 4.98 -1.15
C LEU A 135 16.20 4.25 -0.77
N VAL A 136 16.92 3.66 -1.75
CA VAL A 136 18.24 3.07 -1.48
C VAL A 136 19.19 4.12 -0.90
N GLY A 137 19.25 5.31 -1.50
CA GLY A 137 20.06 6.42 -1.02
C GLY A 137 19.72 6.86 0.41
N LEU A 138 18.43 6.98 0.75
CA LEU A 138 17.96 7.36 2.09
C LEU A 138 18.29 6.31 3.14
N ILE A 139 18.17 5.03 2.80
CA ILE A 139 18.50 3.92 3.69
C ILE A 139 20.01 3.89 3.97
N LEU A 140 20.82 3.99 2.92
CA LEU A 140 22.28 4.05 3.03
C LEU A 140 22.70 5.30 3.82
N MET A 141 22.10 6.45 3.54
CA MET A 141 22.33 7.69 4.27
C MET A 141 22.09 7.49 5.77
N GLY A 142 20.98 6.89 6.18
CA GLY A 142 20.71 6.64 7.60
C GLY A 142 21.77 5.75 8.24
N PHE A 143 22.22 4.69 7.57
CA PHE A 143 23.33 3.87 8.08
C PHE A 143 24.67 4.63 8.14
N VAL A 144 24.97 5.47 7.15
CA VAL A 144 26.19 6.29 7.15
C VAL A 144 26.16 7.29 8.30
N ILE A 145 25.02 7.96 8.52
CA ILE A 145 24.82 8.88 9.65
C ILE A 145 25.02 8.13 10.97
N ASP A 146 24.38 6.96 11.13
CA ASP A 146 24.47 6.13 12.33
C ASP A 146 25.91 5.71 12.67
N LEU A 147 26.68 5.35 11.65
CA LEU A 147 28.07 4.89 11.79
C LEU A 147 29.08 6.03 12.06
N GLY A 148 28.65 7.30 12.07
CA GLY A 148 29.49 8.47 12.34
C GLY A 148 29.97 9.21 11.09
N GLY A 149 29.38 8.94 9.92
CA GLY A 149 29.65 9.66 8.67
C GLY A 149 28.95 11.02 8.56
N ASN A 150 28.39 11.55 9.66
CA ASN A 150 27.82 12.89 9.72
C ASN A 150 28.92 13.97 9.95
N PRO A 151 28.67 15.24 9.60
CA PRO A 151 29.59 16.36 9.83
C PRO A 151 30.10 16.53 11.27
N GLN A 152 29.38 16.01 12.26
CA GLN A 152 29.77 16.07 13.67
C GLN A 152 30.72 14.92 14.06
N HIS A 153 30.99 13.99 13.13
CA HIS A 153 31.75 12.76 13.34
C HIS A 153 31.23 11.91 14.52
N ASP A 154 29.95 12.07 14.84
CA ASP A 154 29.34 11.47 16.03
C ASP A 154 28.68 10.14 15.67
N ARG A 155 29.16 9.03 16.25
CA ARG A 155 28.54 7.72 16.03
C ARG A 155 27.32 7.55 16.93
N TYR A 156 26.14 7.45 16.33
CA TYR A 156 24.90 7.19 17.07
C TYR A 156 24.86 5.73 17.54
N GLY A 157 24.94 4.76 16.62
CA GLY A 157 24.66 3.36 16.90
C GLY A 157 23.28 3.16 17.53
N PHE A 158 23.17 2.23 18.47
CA PHE A 158 21.93 2.00 19.21
C PHE A 158 21.63 3.06 20.29
N ARG A 159 22.14 4.29 20.18
CA ARG A 159 21.92 5.37 21.16
C ARG A 159 20.44 5.65 21.38
N TYR A 160 19.65 5.76 20.31
CA TYR A 160 18.21 6.02 20.41
C TYR A 160 17.39 4.80 20.85
N TRP A 161 18.00 3.62 20.97
CA TRP A 161 17.38 2.42 21.54
C TRP A 161 17.62 2.30 23.05
N ARG A 162 18.45 3.18 23.63
CA ARG A 162 18.83 3.17 25.05
C ARG A 162 18.19 4.36 25.80
N PRO A 163 18.10 4.30 27.13
CA PRO A 163 17.66 5.45 27.93
C PRO A 163 18.51 6.70 27.63
N PRO A 164 17.92 7.91 27.56
CA PRO A 164 16.54 8.27 27.94
C PRO A 164 15.47 8.05 26.85
N TYR A 165 15.83 7.64 25.64
CA TYR A 165 14.87 7.44 24.52
C TYR A 165 14.12 6.11 24.65
N GLY A 166 14.88 5.03 24.90
CA GLY A 166 14.36 3.69 25.10
C GLY A 166 13.91 2.97 23.82
N PRO A 167 13.81 1.63 23.85
CA PRO A 167 13.50 0.83 22.66
C PRO A 167 12.02 0.88 22.27
N LEU A 168 11.13 1.14 23.23
CA LEU A 168 9.68 1.18 23.05
C LEU A 168 9.16 2.57 23.39
N GLY A 169 8.31 3.09 22.52
CA GLY A 169 7.58 4.35 22.73
C GLY A 169 6.36 4.14 23.62
N GLU A 170 5.88 5.22 24.22
CA GLU A 170 4.68 5.21 25.07
C GLU A 170 3.57 6.00 24.36
N TYR A 171 2.47 5.33 24.04
CA TYR A 171 1.34 5.93 23.34
C TYR A 171 0.10 5.94 24.22
N LEU A 172 -0.60 7.09 24.27
CA LEU A 172 -1.78 7.32 25.11
C LEU A 172 -1.52 7.10 26.61
N ILE A 173 -0.31 7.44 27.08
CA ILE A 173 0.08 7.27 28.47
C ILE A 173 -0.78 8.11 29.43
N SER A 174 -1.21 9.29 28.98
CA SER A 174 -2.08 10.21 29.72
C SER A 174 -3.47 9.67 29.97
N GLU A 175 -3.96 8.78 29.10
CA GLU A 175 -5.32 8.24 29.12
C GLU A 175 -5.38 6.87 29.80
N VAL A 176 -4.30 6.10 29.67
CA VAL A 176 -4.22 4.71 30.14
C VAL A 176 -3.56 4.60 31.52
N HIS A 177 -2.75 5.58 31.91
CA HIS A 177 -2.04 5.64 33.20
C HIS A 177 -1.19 4.39 33.54
N SER A 178 -0.80 3.60 32.52
CA SER A 178 0.03 2.40 32.66
C SER A 178 1.08 2.35 31.57
N ALA A 179 2.36 2.42 31.96
CA ALA A 179 3.48 2.40 31.02
C ALA A 179 3.51 1.13 30.16
N THR A 180 3.23 -0.03 30.75
CA THR A 180 3.20 -1.32 30.01
C THR A 180 2.12 -1.31 28.93
N LEU A 181 0.92 -0.85 29.26
CA LEU A 181 -0.18 -0.81 28.30
C LEU A 181 0.07 0.26 27.24
N ALA A 182 0.59 1.44 27.60
CA ALA A 182 0.97 2.49 26.66
C ALA A 182 2.04 2.01 25.64
N ARG A 183 3.01 1.20 26.08
CA ARG A 183 4.01 0.59 25.20
C ARG A 183 3.39 -0.44 24.25
N PHE A 184 2.47 -1.26 24.75
CA PHE A 184 1.74 -2.22 23.91
C PHE A 184 0.88 -1.51 22.86
N LEU A 185 0.15 -0.46 23.24
CA LEU A 185 -0.65 0.36 22.31
C LEU A 185 0.24 1.10 21.30
N GLY A 186 1.43 1.55 21.73
CA GLY A 186 2.45 2.10 20.86
C GLY A 186 2.87 1.11 19.79
N PHE A 187 3.26 -0.10 20.20
CA PHE A 187 3.56 -1.21 19.28
C PHE A 187 2.38 -1.52 18.36
N TRP A 188 1.16 -1.64 18.89
CA TRP A 188 -0.03 -1.94 18.09
C TRP A 188 -0.30 -0.87 17.03
N SER A 189 -0.10 0.41 17.36
CA SER A 189 -0.23 1.51 16.40
C SER A 189 0.75 1.38 15.23
N THR A 190 1.93 0.77 15.44
CA THR A 190 2.88 0.50 14.35
C THR A 190 2.35 -0.56 13.38
N LEU A 191 1.57 -1.55 13.83
CA LEU A 191 0.96 -2.56 12.96
C LEU A 191 -0.04 -1.92 11.99
N ILE A 192 -0.85 -0.99 12.49
CA ILE A 192 -1.82 -0.23 11.68
C ILE A 192 -1.11 0.63 10.64
N THR A 193 -0.05 1.33 11.08
CA THR A 193 0.75 2.18 10.18
C THR A 193 1.52 1.37 9.14
N ALA A 194 2.04 0.21 9.54
CA ALA A 194 2.71 -0.72 8.64
C ALA A 194 1.74 -1.31 7.63
N LEU A 195 0.53 -1.71 8.06
CA LEU A 195 -0.54 -2.14 7.17
C LEU A 195 -0.79 -1.09 6.08
N PHE A 196 -1.06 0.16 6.48
CA PHE A 196 -1.21 1.29 5.55
C PHE A 196 -0.03 1.41 4.58
N SER A 197 1.20 1.25 5.06
CA SER A 197 2.43 1.34 4.25
C SER A 197 2.58 0.24 3.21
N TYR A 198 2.09 -0.97 3.50
CA TYR A 198 2.17 -2.11 2.60
C TYR A 198 0.97 -2.20 1.62
N ILE A 199 -0.12 -1.48 1.87
CA ILE A 199 -1.26 -1.43 0.94
C ILE A 199 -0.79 -0.92 -0.43
N GLY A 200 -1.24 -1.57 -1.50
CA GLY A 200 -0.88 -1.24 -2.88
C GLY A 200 0.08 -2.26 -3.51
N ILE A 201 0.74 -3.10 -2.72
CA ILE A 201 1.55 -4.22 -3.24
C ILE A 201 0.66 -5.24 -3.98
N GLU A 202 -0.61 -5.38 -3.59
CA GLU A 202 -1.57 -6.26 -4.27
C GLU A 202 -1.87 -5.88 -5.73
N LEU A 203 -1.44 -4.69 -6.19
CA LEU A 203 -1.55 -4.27 -7.59
C LEU A 203 -0.91 -5.27 -8.55
N ILE A 204 0.10 -6.02 -8.10
CA ILE A 204 0.74 -7.08 -8.89
C ILE A 204 -0.30 -8.07 -9.44
N GLY A 205 -1.30 -8.44 -8.65
CA GLY A 205 -2.35 -9.38 -9.09
C GLY A 205 -3.30 -8.81 -10.14
N ILE A 206 -3.43 -7.48 -10.24
CA ILE A 206 -4.22 -6.83 -11.30
C ILE A 206 -3.41 -6.82 -12.59
N THR A 207 -2.15 -6.41 -12.50
CA THR A 207 -1.23 -6.40 -13.66
C THR A 207 -0.96 -7.81 -14.20
N ALA A 208 -1.21 -8.86 -13.41
CA ALA A 208 -1.15 -10.24 -13.85
C ALA A 208 -2.09 -10.54 -15.02
N GLY A 209 -3.29 -9.93 -15.04
CA GLY A 209 -4.25 -10.08 -16.12
C GLY A 209 -3.80 -9.44 -17.45
N GLU A 210 -2.83 -8.52 -17.38
CA GLU A 210 -2.25 -7.80 -18.53
C GLU A 210 -0.86 -8.32 -18.91
N ALA A 211 -0.26 -9.19 -18.10
CA ALA A 211 1.07 -9.72 -18.35
C ALA A 211 1.07 -10.72 -19.52
N GLN A 212 2.07 -10.60 -20.40
CA GLN A 212 2.23 -11.48 -21.57
C GLN A 212 2.42 -12.96 -21.18
N ASN A 213 3.13 -13.23 -20.08
CA ASN A 213 3.31 -14.58 -19.54
C ASN A 213 3.20 -14.55 -18.01
N PRO A 214 1.99 -14.65 -17.45
CA PRO A 214 1.75 -14.59 -16.01
C PRO A 214 2.44 -15.72 -15.25
N GLN A 215 2.55 -16.92 -15.84
CA GLN A 215 3.21 -18.09 -15.21
C GLN A 215 4.68 -17.81 -14.86
N LYS A 216 5.40 -17.06 -15.69
CA LYS A 216 6.80 -16.65 -15.42
C LYS A 216 6.90 -15.32 -14.70
N THR A 217 6.00 -14.39 -15.01
CA THR A 217 6.06 -13.02 -14.50
C THR A 217 5.63 -12.94 -13.03
N MET A 218 4.63 -13.72 -12.61
CA MET A 218 4.14 -13.71 -11.23
C MET A 218 5.18 -14.22 -10.22
N PRO A 219 5.84 -15.39 -10.43
CA PRO A 219 6.88 -15.84 -9.49
C PRO A 219 8.05 -14.86 -9.37
N ARG A 220 8.44 -14.21 -10.48
CA ARG A 220 9.47 -13.16 -10.47
C ARG A 220 9.01 -11.95 -9.68
N ALA A 221 7.77 -11.49 -9.91
CA ALA A 221 7.19 -10.37 -9.18
C ALA A 221 7.17 -10.61 -7.67
N ILE A 222 6.80 -11.83 -7.21
CA ILE A 222 6.83 -12.19 -5.79
C ILE A 222 8.25 -12.10 -5.21
N ARG A 223 9.26 -12.63 -5.90
CA ARG A 223 10.65 -12.57 -5.41
C ARG A 223 11.10 -11.12 -5.23
N THR A 224 10.78 -10.26 -6.19
CA THR A 224 11.05 -8.82 -6.06
C THR A 224 10.24 -8.18 -4.93
N THR A 225 9.00 -8.61 -4.69
CA THR A 225 8.18 -8.15 -3.56
C THR A 225 8.79 -8.53 -2.22
N PHE A 226 9.29 -9.75 -2.06
CA PHE A 226 9.99 -10.17 -0.86
C PHE A 226 11.23 -9.30 -0.59
N LEU A 227 12.05 -9.06 -1.62
CA LEU A 227 13.20 -8.16 -1.52
C LEU A 227 12.79 -6.73 -1.16
N ARG A 228 11.67 -6.23 -1.70
CA ARG A 228 11.15 -4.90 -1.36
C ARG A 228 10.73 -4.79 0.11
N ILE A 229 10.02 -5.80 0.63
CA ILE A 229 9.64 -5.86 2.04
C ILE A 229 10.89 -5.84 2.93
N LEU A 230 11.88 -6.66 2.61
CA LEU A 230 13.13 -6.76 3.37
C LEU A 230 13.94 -5.46 3.33
N VAL A 231 14.23 -4.94 2.14
CA VAL A 231 15.17 -3.82 1.96
C VAL A 231 14.50 -2.50 2.28
N PHE A 232 13.36 -2.19 1.66
CA PHE A 232 12.76 -0.86 1.78
C PHE A 232 11.99 -0.68 3.06
N TYR A 233 11.15 -1.66 3.43
CA TYR A 233 10.31 -1.51 4.61
C TYR A 233 11.06 -1.87 5.89
N ILE A 234 11.59 -3.08 5.99
CA ILE A 234 12.32 -3.51 7.20
C ILE A 234 13.68 -2.79 7.29
N GLY A 235 14.47 -2.77 6.21
CA GLY A 235 15.74 -2.03 6.19
C GLY A 235 15.57 -0.52 6.37
N GLY A 236 14.55 0.08 5.75
CA GLY A 236 14.24 1.50 5.94
C GLY A 236 13.75 1.84 7.34
N SER A 237 12.82 1.05 7.90
CA SER A 237 12.39 1.22 9.31
C SER A 237 13.55 1.06 10.28
N PHE A 238 14.43 0.09 10.07
CA PHE A 238 15.61 -0.10 10.90
C PHE A 238 16.58 1.08 10.78
N SER A 239 16.89 1.53 9.56
CA SER A 239 17.74 2.71 9.33
C SER A 239 17.17 3.98 9.99
N MET A 240 15.87 4.24 9.87
CA MET A 240 15.18 5.35 10.54
C MET A 240 15.26 5.23 12.07
N SER A 241 15.07 4.01 12.60
CA SER A 241 15.09 3.75 14.04
C SER A 241 16.45 3.98 14.71
N LEU A 242 17.55 3.91 13.93
CA LEU A 242 18.91 4.19 14.39
C LEU A 242 19.27 5.67 14.26
N SER A 243 18.73 6.34 13.24
CA SER A 243 19.15 7.69 12.86
C SER A 243 18.34 8.79 13.54
N VAL A 244 17.17 8.48 14.11
CA VAL A 244 16.24 9.48 14.64
C VAL A 244 15.74 9.10 16.04
N PRO A 245 15.78 10.01 17.02
CA PRO A 245 15.17 9.77 18.33
C PRO A 245 13.64 9.80 18.24
N SER A 246 12.98 8.77 18.78
CA SER A 246 11.51 8.66 18.82
C SER A 246 10.82 9.81 19.57
N THR A 247 11.53 10.45 20.50
CA THR A 247 11.02 11.57 21.32
C THR A 247 11.14 12.93 20.65
N ASN A 248 11.69 13.00 19.43
CA ASN A 248 11.86 14.28 18.74
C ASN A 248 10.50 14.87 18.33
N GLN A 249 10.22 16.10 18.77
CA GLN A 249 8.96 16.80 18.50
C GLN A 249 8.79 17.23 17.03
N SER A 250 9.87 17.19 16.23
CA SER A 250 9.84 17.53 14.80
C SER A 250 9.45 16.34 13.92
N LEU A 251 9.31 15.14 14.49
CA LEU A 251 8.73 14.00 13.78
C LEU A 251 7.28 14.30 13.42
N PHE A 252 6.86 13.84 12.25
CA PHE A 252 5.48 13.95 11.81
C PHE A 252 4.52 13.30 12.83
N VAL A 253 3.82 14.14 13.57
CA VAL A 253 2.71 13.81 14.45
C VAL A 253 1.50 14.59 13.92
N ALA A 254 0.36 13.91 13.79
CA ALA A 254 -0.87 14.45 13.20
C ALA A 254 -1.34 15.81 13.77
N ASN A 255 -0.78 16.28 14.89
CA ASN A 255 -1.17 17.49 15.62
C ASN A 255 -0.14 18.64 15.60
N SER A 256 0.95 18.54 14.83
CA SER A 256 2.03 19.56 14.85
C SER A 256 2.02 20.41 13.58
N SER A 257 1.26 21.51 13.59
CA SER A 257 1.16 22.50 12.50
C SER A 257 2.31 23.53 12.54
N LYS A 258 3.56 23.08 12.59
CA LYS A 258 4.72 23.99 12.63
C LYS A 258 5.50 23.96 11.32
N ALA A 259 5.78 25.15 10.76
CA ALA A 259 6.71 25.30 9.65
C ALA A 259 8.09 24.72 10.05
N GLY A 260 8.73 23.98 9.16
CA GLY A 260 10.00 23.29 9.42
C GLY A 260 9.88 21.92 10.11
N ALA A 261 8.67 21.45 10.45
CA ALA A 261 8.48 20.07 10.89
C ALA A 261 8.81 19.11 9.73
N ALA A 262 9.63 18.09 10.01
CA ALA A 262 10.04 17.15 8.99
C ALA A 262 8.88 16.17 8.71
N ALA A 263 8.31 16.27 7.50
CA ALA A 263 7.26 15.35 7.04
C ALA A 263 7.72 13.88 7.03
N SER A 264 9.03 13.65 6.94
CA SER A 264 9.64 12.32 6.90
C SER A 264 10.76 12.17 7.92
N PRO A 265 10.90 11.00 8.59
CA PRO A 265 12.04 10.73 9.45
C PRO A 265 13.39 10.83 8.73
N PHE A 266 13.45 10.55 7.43
CA PHE A 266 14.70 10.71 6.66
C PHE A 266 15.10 12.18 6.48
N VAL A 267 14.13 13.09 6.31
CA VAL A 267 14.39 14.54 6.30
C VAL A 267 14.91 14.97 7.67
N LEU A 268 14.28 14.46 8.74
CA LEU A 268 14.71 14.77 10.11
C LEU A 268 16.12 14.25 10.40
N ALA A 269 16.45 13.04 9.95
CA ALA A 269 17.79 12.46 10.12
C ALA A 269 18.87 13.34 9.48
N ALA A 270 18.65 13.81 8.25
CA ALA A 270 19.58 14.71 7.57
C ALA A 270 19.72 16.06 8.27
N SER A 271 18.61 16.60 8.78
CA SER A 271 18.58 17.87 9.53
C SER A 271 19.32 17.75 10.86
N LEU A 272 19.06 16.70 11.65
CA LEU A 272 19.73 16.44 12.93
C LEU A 272 21.23 16.17 12.76
N ALA A 273 21.62 15.50 11.67
CA ALA A 273 23.02 15.28 11.32
C ALA A 273 23.73 16.58 10.89
N GLY A 274 23.01 17.68 10.67
CA GLY A 274 23.59 18.96 10.24
C GLY A 274 24.10 18.95 8.79
N ILE A 275 23.57 18.08 7.92
CA ILE A 275 24.02 17.99 6.53
C ILE A 275 23.34 19.10 5.71
N ARG A 276 24.13 20.12 5.36
CA ARG A 276 23.64 21.33 4.67
C ARG A 276 22.91 20.98 3.37
N HIS A 277 21.70 21.54 3.18
CA HIS A 277 20.82 21.41 2.01
C HIS A 277 20.24 20.02 1.73
N LEU A 278 20.69 18.96 2.41
CA LEU A 278 20.23 17.60 2.13
C LEU A 278 18.77 17.40 2.53
N ASP A 279 18.35 18.00 3.64
CA ASP A 279 16.95 18.04 4.09
C ASP A 279 15.99 18.54 3.00
N ASN A 280 16.34 19.62 2.32
CA ASN A 280 15.57 20.22 1.22
C ASN A 280 15.51 19.29 0.00
N ILE A 281 16.63 18.66 -0.36
CA ILE A 281 16.69 17.71 -1.48
C ILE A 281 15.80 16.49 -1.18
N ILE A 282 15.90 15.92 0.02
CA ILE A 282 15.08 14.78 0.43
C ILE A 282 13.61 15.17 0.39
N ASN A 283 13.25 16.33 0.96
CA ASN A 283 11.85 16.76 0.98
C ASN A 283 11.29 16.98 -0.44
N ALA A 284 12.09 17.49 -1.38
CA ALA A 284 11.70 17.62 -2.79
C ALA A 284 11.50 16.26 -3.46
N ILE A 285 12.35 15.29 -3.14
CA ILE A 285 12.19 13.90 -3.57
C ILE A 285 10.88 13.32 -3.01
N VAL A 286 10.57 13.53 -1.72
CA VAL A 286 9.30 13.07 -1.12
C VAL A 286 8.09 13.65 -1.86
N LEU A 287 8.15 14.91 -2.27
CA LEU A 287 7.07 15.53 -3.07
C LEU A 287 6.87 14.81 -4.41
N ILE A 288 7.96 14.46 -5.11
CA ILE A 288 7.91 13.67 -6.36
C ILE A 288 7.30 12.27 -6.10
N PHE A 289 7.63 11.65 -4.97
CA PHE A 289 7.06 10.35 -4.58
C PHE A 289 5.55 10.43 -4.44
N VAL A 290 5.08 11.44 -3.73
CA VAL A 290 3.66 11.69 -3.46
C VAL A 290 2.91 11.93 -4.77
N LEU A 291 3.44 12.81 -5.64
CA LEU A 291 2.86 13.13 -6.95
C LEU A 291 2.70 11.87 -7.82
N SER A 292 3.75 11.06 -7.92
CA SER A 292 3.68 9.80 -8.68
C SER A 292 2.73 8.79 -8.05
N ALA A 293 2.66 8.71 -6.71
CA ALA A 293 1.70 7.84 -6.04
C ALA A 293 0.25 8.25 -6.32
N SER A 294 -0.10 9.54 -6.20
CA SER A 294 -1.42 10.07 -6.54
C SER A 294 -1.82 9.78 -8.00
N ASN A 295 -0.87 9.95 -8.93
CA ASN A 295 -1.12 9.65 -10.34
C ASN A 295 -1.40 8.16 -10.57
N SER A 296 -0.64 7.28 -9.91
CA SER A 296 -0.86 5.84 -9.92
C SER A 296 -2.22 5.47 -9.35
N ASP A 297 -2.64 6.09 -8.26
CA ASP A 297 -3.93 5.81 -7.63
C ASP A 297 -5.11 6.18 -8.53
N LEU A 298 -5.06 7.34 -9.21
CA LEU A 298 -6.09 7.74 -10.18
C LEU A 298 -6.14 6.82 -11.40
N TYR A 299 -4.97 6.38 -11.88
CA TYR A 299 -4.88 5.39 -12.95
C TYR A 299 -5.59 4.08 -12.57
N ILE A 300 -5.36 3.60 -11.33
CA ILE A 300 -5.92 2.34 -10.84
C ILE A 300 -7.42 2.51 -10.52
N GLY A 301 -7.81 3.59 -9.86
CA GLY A 301 -9.20 3.89 -9.51
C GLY A 301 -10.09 3.98 -10.75
N SER A 302 -9.67 4.75 -11.76
CA SER A 302 -10.43 4.93 -13.00
C SER A 302 -10.61 3.61 -13.78
N ARG A 303 -9.58 2.76 -13.82
CA ARG A 303 -9.65 1.42 -14.43
C ARG A 303 -10.49 0.43 -13.63
N THR A 304 -10.43 0.49 -12.31
CA THR A 304 -11.25 -0.35 -11.44
C THR A 304 -12.73 -0.03 -11.65
N LEU A 305 -13.09 1.25 -11.69
CA LEU A 305 -14.47 1.67 -11.96
C LEU A 305 -14.92 1.32 -13.38
N TYR A 306 -14.05 1.49 -14.38
CA TYR A 306 -14.32 1.04 -15.74
C TYR A 306 -14.57 -0.48 -15.80
N ALA A 307 -13.74 -1.29 -15.16
CA ALA A 307 -13.88 -2.75 -15.12
C ALA A 307 -15.20 -3.18 -14.45
N LEU A 308 -15.57 -2.53 -13.33
CA LEU A 308 -16.86 -2.73 -12.69
C LEU A 308 -18.03 -2.41 -13.63
N ALA A 309 -17.93 -1.32 -14.39
CA ALA A 309 -18.98 -0.91 -15.33
C ALA A 309 -19.12 -1.89 -16.51
N VAL A 310 -18.01 -2.37 -17.06
CA VAL A 310 -17.99 -3.41 -18.11
C VAL A 310 -18.64 -4.71 -17.62
N GLU A 311 -18.48 -5.03 -16.34
CA GLU A 311 -19.13 -6.18 -15.69
C GLU A 311 -20.60 -5.92 -15.29
N LYS A 312 -21.18 -4.77 -15.65
CA LYS A 312 -22.52 -4.34 -15.24
C LYS A 312 -22.68 -4.25 -13.71
N LYS A 313 -21.57 -4.06 -12.99
CA LYS A 313 -21.49 -3.84 -11.55
C LYS A 313 -21.39 -2.35 -11.19
N ALA A 314 -21.32 -1.47 -12.18
CA ALA A 314 -21.40 -0.02 -12.03
C ALA A 314 -22.17 0.59 -13.23
N PRO A 315 -22.64 1.85 -13.14
CA PRO A 315 -23.40 2.49 -14.21
C PRO A 315 -22.68 2.49 -15.56
N ALA A 316 -23.43 2.24 -16.63
CA ALA A 316 -22.89 2.09 -17.99
C ALA A 316 -22.14 3.34 -18.51
N VAL A 317 -22.40 4.53 -17.95
CA VAL A 317 -21.68 5.77 -18.29
C VAL A 317 -20.16 5.62 -18.13
N PHE A 318 -19.71 4.81 -17.15
CA PHE A 318 -18.29 4.61 -16.88
C PHE A 318 -17.61 3.63 -17.84
N THR A 319 -18.34 3.03 -18.78
CA THR A 319 -17.76 2.22 -19.88
C THR A 319 -17.24 3.07 -21.05
N ARG A 320 -17.51 4.38 -21.05
CA ARG A 320 -17.05 5.27 -22.13
C ARG A 320 -15.55 5.51 -22.02
N VAL A 321 -14.85 5.38 -23.14
CA VAL A 321 -13.43 5.69 -23.29
C VAL A 321 -13.25 6.78 -24.35
N ASP A 322 -12.19 7.58 -24.22
CA ASP A 322 -11.79 8.51 -25.28
C ASP A 322 -11.10 7.78 -26.45
N LYS A 323 -10.72 8.52 -27.50
CA LYS A 323 -10.00 7.97 -28.67
C LYS A 323 -8.66 7.30 -28.32
N ARG A 324 -8.15 7.51 -27.09
CA ARG A 324 -6.86 7.04 -26.60
C ARG A 324 -7.02 5.85 -25.64
N GLY A 325 -8.25 5.36 -25.41
CA GLY A 325 -8.54 4.25 -24.51
C GLY A 325 -8.61 4.64 -23.02
N VAL A 326 -8.69 5.94 -22.70
CA VAL A 326 -8.78 6.44 -21.33
C VAL A 326 -10.25 6.50 -20.89
N PRO A 327 -10.65 5.87 -19.76
CA PRO A 327 -12.02 5.92 -19.25
C PRO A 327 -12.31 7.27 -18.59
N TRP A 328 -12.53 8.31 -19.41
CA TRP A 328 -12.62 9.69 -18.93
C TRP A 328 -13.74 9.96 -17.91
N PRO A 329 -14.96 9.37 -17.98
CA PRO A 329 -15.98 9.65 -16.96
C PRO A 329 -15.59 9.05 -15.60
N ALA A 330 -14.95 7.88 -15.62
CA ALA A 330 -14.44 7.25 -14.42
C ALA A 330 -13.31 8.08 -13.82
N LEU A 331 -12.40 8.59 -14.65
CA LEU A 331 -11.33 9.50 -14.22
C LEU A 331 -11.90 10.77 -13.58
N VAL A 332 -12.88 11.43 -14.23
CA VAL A 332 -13.51 12.64 -13.70
C VAL A 332 -14.13 12.38 -12.33
N LEU A 333 -14.81 11.25 -12.14
CA LEU A 333 -15.35 10.90 -10.82
C LEU A 333 -14.23 10.67 -9.79
N CYS A 334 -13.17 9.93 -10.13
CA CYS A 334 -12.05 9.71 -9.23
C CYS A 334 -11.39 11.03 -8.81
N THR A 335 -11.19 11.93 -9.77
CA THR A 335 -10.69 13.29 -9.52
C THR A 335 -11.66 14.10 -8.67
N ALA A 336 -12.97 14.01 -8.91
CA ALA A 336 -13.97 14.73 -8.12
C ALA A 336 -13.95 14.32 -6.64
N VAL A 337 -13.69 13.03 -6.35
CA VAL A 337 -13.56 12.56 -4.97
C VAL A 337 -12.29 13.10 -4.29
N CYS A 338 -11.27 13.49 -5.06
CA CYS A 338 -10.07 14.13 -4.49
C CYS A 338 -10.36 15.49 -3.88
N PHE A 339 -11.47 16.17 -4.21
CA PHE A 339 -11.87 17.40 -3.52
C PHE A 339 -12.19 17.17 -2.03
N LEU A 340 -12.33 15.92 -1.57
CA LEU A 340 -12.36 15.61 -0.13
C LEU A 340 -11.08 16.04 0.60
N THR A 341 -9.97 16.28 -0.10
CA THR A 341 -8.74 16.78 0.52
C THR A 341 -8.93 18.13 1.20
N PHE A 342 -9.86 18.95 0.71
CA PHE A 342 -10.19 20.26 1.29
C PHE A 342 -10.78 20.18 2.69
N LEU A 343 -11.09 18.99 3.23
CA LEU A 343 -11.35 18.80 4.66
C LEU A 343 -10.18 19.27 5.54
N ASN A 344 -8.97 19.34 4.98
CA ASN A 344 -7.81 19.88 5.69
C ASN A 344 -7.91 21.39 5.96
N ALA A 345 -8.72 22.14 5.21
CA ALA A 345 -8.91 23.57 5.40
C ALA A 345 -9.51 23.90 6.76
N SER A 346 -10.25 22.95 7.37
CA SER A 346 -10.83 23.10 8.71
C SER A 346 -10.05 22.37 9.82
N SER A 347 -9.11 21.48 9.49
CA SER A 347 -8.53 20.53 10.47
C SER A 347 -7.01 20.33 10.39
N SER A 348 -6.31 21.02 9.49
CA SER A 348 -4.89 20.84 9.09
C SER A 348 -4.61 19.59 8.25
N SER A 349 -3.62 19.67 7.36
CA SER A 349 -3.24 18.58 6.44
C SER A 349 -2.76 17.32 7.17
N SER A 350 -2.16 17.46 8.36
CA SER A 350 -1.67 16.34 9.17
C SER A 350 -2.79 15.50 9.81
N VAL A 351 -3.86 16.16 10.29
CA VAL A 351 -5.05 15.47 10.82
C VAL A 351 -5.81 14.78 9.69
N ALA A 352 -6.04 15.50 8.58
CA ALA A 352 -6.70 14.94 7.41
C ALA A 352 -5.95 13.73 6.83
N PHE A 353 -4.61 13.80 6.77
CA PHE A 353 -3.77 12.65 6.43
C PHE A 353 -4.02 11.45 7.37
N GLY A 354 -4.08 11.68 8.69
CA GLY A 354 -4.39 10.62 9.65
C GLY A 354 -5.75 9.95 9.39
N TRP A 355 -6.79 10.74 9.11
CA TRP A 355 -8.11 10.23 8.77
C TRP A 355 -8.11 9.39 7.49
N PHE A 356 -7.53 9.89 6.40
CA PHE A 356 -7.48 9.13 5.16
C PHE A 356 -6.58 7.89 5.28
N ALA A 357 -5.46 7.96 6.01
CA ALA A 357 -4.61 6.81 6.28
C ALA A 357 -5.36 5.70 7.02
N ASN A 358 -6.17 6.03 8.05
CA ASN A 358 -7.01 5.06 8.75
C ASN A 358 -8.05 4.42 7.82
N LEU A 359 -8.67 5.22 6.95
CA LEU A 359 -9.69 4.78 6.00
C LEU A 359 -9.10 3.84 4.95
N VAL A 360 -7.92 4.16 4.43
CA VAL A 360 -7.16 3.31 3.51
C VAL A 360 -6.72 2.02 4.20
N ALA A 361 -6.22 2.09 5.43
CA ALA A 361 -5.84 0.91 6.20
C ALA A 361 -7.04 -0.03 6.40
N CYS A 362 -8.22 0.51 6.72
CA CYS A 362 -9.47 -0.22 6.87
C CYS A 362 -9.87 -0.95 5.57
N LEU A 363 -10.00 -0.23 4.46
CA LEU A 363 -10.39 -0.78 3.16
C LEU A 363 -9.33 -1.74 2.60
N GLY A 364 -8.05 -1.46 2.85
CA GLY A 364 -6.92 -2.31 2.51
C GLY A 364 -6.92 -3.63 3.28
N ALA A 365 -7.15 -3.60 4.59
CA ALA A 365 -7.32 -4.80 5.40
C ALA A 365 -8.48 -5.67 4.90
N ILE A 366 -9.65 -5.06 4.63
CA ILE A 366 -10.80 -5.79 4.05
C ILE A 366 -10.40 -6.44 2.72
N THR A 367 -9.66 -5.74 1.86
CA THR A 367 -9.15 -6.30 0.60
C THR A 367 -8.27 -7.53 0.85
N TRP A 368 -7.31 -7.44 1.77
CA TRP A 368 -6.39 -8.55 2.08
C TRP A 368 -7.09 -9.74 2.74
N ILE A 369 -8.09 -9.49 3.60
CA ILE A 369 -8.99 -10.53 4.13
C ILE A 369 -9.72 -11.23 2.99
N CYS A 370 -10.27 -10.47 2.03
CA CYS A 370 -10.97 -11.04 0.88
C CYS A 370 -10.04 -11.86 -0.03
N ILE A 371 -8.82 -11.38 -0.28
CA ILE A 371 -7.80 -12.12 -1.05
C ILE A 371 -7.48 -13.45 -0.35
N SER A 372 -7.17 -13.40 0.94
CA SER A 372 -6.80 -14.59 1.73
C SER A 372 -7.95 -15.60 1.77
N TYR A 373 -9.18 -15.12 1.98
CA TYR A 373 -10.38 -15.96 1.96
C TYR A 373 -10.65 -16.59 0.59
N THR A 374 -10.49 -15.80 -0.49
CA THR A 374 -10.67 -16.27 -1.87
C THR A 374 -9.63 -17.34 -2.21
N HIS A 375 -8.39 -17.18 -1.75
CA HIS A 375 -7.35 -18.20 -1.94
C HIS A 375 -7.66 -19.50 -1.17
N ILE A 376 -8.17 -19.39 0.05
CA ILE A 376 -8.65 -20.56 0.81
C ILE A 376 -9.79 -21.27 0.05
N ALA A 377 -10.70 -20.52 -0.57
CA ALA A 377 -11.78 -21.09 -1.38
C ALA A 377 -11.25 -21.75 -2.66
N PHE A 378 -10.29 -21.13 -3.35
CA PHE A 378 -9.58 -21.71 -4.49
C PHE A 378 -8.91 -23.04 -4.15
N MET A 379 -8.20 -23.11 -3.03
CA MET A 379 -7.56 -24.33 -2.54
C MET A 379 -8.55 -25.45 -2.23
N ARG A 380 -9.73 -25.10 -1.70
CA ARG A 380 -10.83 -26.06 -1.49
C ARG A 380 -11.41 -26.56 -2.83
N ALA A 381 -11.52 -25.68 -3.83
CA ALA A 381 -12.00 -26.06 -5.16
C ALA A 381 -11.04 -27.04 -5.85
N LEU A 382 -9.73 -26.76 -5.85
CA LEU A 382 -8.72 -27.68 -6.37
C LEU A 382 -8.81 -29.07 -5.72
N LYS A 383 -8.90 -29.10 -4.38
CA LYS A 383 -9.01 -30.34 -3.62
C LYS A 383 -10.30 -31.11 -3.94
N ALA A 384 -11.43 -30.42 -4.04
CA ALA A 384 -12.72 -31.04 -4.34
C ALA A 384 -12.76 -31.66 -5.76
N GLN A 385 -12.02 -31.08 -6.70
CA GLN A 385 -11.99 -31.51 -8.10
C GLN A 385 -10.78 -32.40 -8.43
N GLY A 386 -9.98 -32.80 -7.43
CA GLY A 386 -8.84 -33.69 -7.62
C GLY A 386 -7.67 -33.06 -8.40
N VAL A 387 -7.59 -31.73 -8.49
CA VAL A 387 -6.48 -31.04 -9.17
C VAL A 387 -5.31 -30.91 -8.19
N PRO A 388 -4.18 -31.62 -8.42
CA PRO A 388 -3.03 -31.56 -7.51
C PRO A 388 -2.37 -30.18 -7.59
N ARG A 389 -1.94 -29.63 -6.45
CA ARG A 389 -1.26 -28.32 -6.42
C ARG A 389 0.08 -28.33 -7.13
N GLU A 390 0.66 -29.51 -7.29
CA GLU A 390 1.88 -29.78 -8.05
C GLU A 390 1.70 -29.47 -9.55
N SER A 391 0.46 -29.47 -10.04
CA SER A 391 0.15 -29.08 -11.42
C SER A 391 0.13 -27.57 -11.63
N LEU A 392 0.16 -26.76 -10.56
CA LEU A 392 0.09 -25.31 -10.67
C LEU A 392 1.41 -24.73 -11.20
N PRO A 393 1.39 -23.74 -12.11
CA PRO A 393 2.59 -23.09 -12.62
C PRO A 393 3.45 -22.43 -11.53
N TYR A 394 2.81 -22.05 -10.42
CA TYR A 394 3.46 -21.54 -9.23
C TYR A 394 2.76 -22.10 -7.99
N LYS A 395 3.53 -22.74 -7.11
CA LYS A 395 3.04 -23.29 -5.84
C LYS A 395 3.49 -22.37 -4.71
N ALA A 396 2.54 -21.73 -4.03
CA ALA A 396 2.89 -20.84 -2.93
C ALA A 396 3.34 -21.63 -1.69
N PRO A 397 4.42 -21.19 -1.02
CA PRO A 397 4.97 -21.87 0.14
C PRO A 397 4.02 -21.78 1.34
N LEU A 398 4.07 -22.80 2.21
CA LEU A 398 3.33 -22.87 3.48
C LEU A 398 1.80 -22.77 3.36
N GLN A 399 1.23 -22.97 2.17
CA GLN A 399 -0.22 -22.96 1.99
C GLN A 399 -0.84 -24.32 2.34
N PRO A 400 -2.03 -24.35 2.95
CA PRO A 400 -2.95 -23.23 3.18
C PRO A 400 -2.71 -22.43 4.48
N TYR A 401 -1.77 -22.83 5.33
CA TYR A 401 -1.52 -22.19 6.63
C TYR A 401 -1.16 -20.71 6.51
N GLY A 402 -0.36 -20.34 5.50
CA GLY A 402 -0.02 -18.94 5.21
C GLY A 402 -1.23 -18.06 4.94
N SER A 403 -2.22 -18.56 4.18
CA SER A 403 -3.46 -17.80 3.93
C SER A 403 -4.33 -17.66 5.17
N TRP A 404 -4.38 -18.67 6.04
CA TRP A 404 -5.08 -18.57 7.31
C TRP A 404 -4.40 -17.59 8.27
N PHE A 405 -3.07 -17.63 8.35
CA PHE A 405 -2.29 -16.68 9.12
C PHE A 405 -2.53 -15.24 8.66
N ALA A 406 -2.48 -15.00 7.34
CA ALA A 406 -2.74 -13.68 6.77
C ALA A 406 -4.19 -13.20 7.05
N LEU A 407 -5.18 -14.09 6.86
CA LEU A 407 -6.59 -13.81 7.13
C LEU A 407 -6.82 -13.43 8.59
N VAL A 408 -6.37 -14.26 9.54
CA VAL A 408 -6.58 -14.05 10.98
C VAL A 408 -5.83 -12.80 11.44
N SER A 409 -4.55 -12.65 11.10
CA SER A 409 -3.73 -11.51 11.54
C SER A 409 -4.31 -10.19 11.03
N THR A 410 -4.67 -10.12 9.75
CA THR A 410 -5.28 -8.90 9.18
C THR A 410 -6.65 -8.61 9.79
N SER A 411 -7.44 -9.64 10.13
CA SER A 411 -8.75 -9.46 10.78
C SER A 411 -8.61 -8.89 12.18
N ILE A 412 -7.65 -9.38 12.98
CA ILE A 412 -7.39 -8.83 14.31
C ILE A 412 -6.90 -7.38 14.21
N VAL A 413 -5.96 -7.09 13.31
CA VAL A 413 -5.49 -5.71 13.08
C VAL A 413 -6.64 -4.79 12.66
N LEU A 414 -7.57 -5.25 11.81
CA LEU A 414 -8.76 -4.49 11.42
C LEU A 414 -9.70 -4.21 12.61
N ILE A 415 -9.96 -5.20 13.46
CA ILE A 415 -10.83 -5.04 14.64
C ILE A 415 -10.27 -3.96 15.57
N PHE A 416 -8.97 -3.96 15.80
CA PHE A 416 -8.31 -2.98 16.67
C PHE A 416 -7.73 -1.79 15.89
N ASN A 417 -8.11 -1.56 14.63
CA ASN A 417 -7.58 -0.47 13.80
C ASN A 417 -7.87 0.93 14.38
N GLY A 418 -9.00 1.08 15.09
CA GLY A 418 -9.45 2.34 15.67
C GLY A 418 -9.40 2.38 17.19
N PHE A 419 -8.55 1.58 17.84
CA PHE A 419 -8.51 1.51 19.32
C PHE A 419 -8.31 2.89 19.98
N SER A 420 -7.52 3.77 19.37
CA SER A 420 -7.26 5.12 19.89
C SER A 420 -8.50 6.01 19.86
N ALA A 421 -9.50 5.68 19.03
CA ALA A 421 -10.75 6.43 18.96
C ALA A 421 -11.66 6.22 20.17
N PHE A 422 -11.31 5.33 21.10
CA PHE A 422 -12.06 5.08 22.33
C PHE A 422 -11.41 5.74 23.55
N LEU A 423 -10.25 6.39 23.40
CA LEU A 423 -9.42 6.86 24.52
C LEU A 423 -8.90 8.30 24.29
N PRO A 424 -9.70 9.35 24.56
CA PRO A 424 -11.16 9.37 24.76
C PRO A 424 -11.92 9.21 23.44
N PHE A 425 -13.25 9.15 23.49
CA PHE A 425 -14.04 8.92 22.28
C PHE A 425 -13.89 10.05 21.25
N ALA A 426 -13.32 9.72 20.09
CA ALA A 426 -13.08 10.65 18.99
C ALA A 426 -13.85 10.20 17.75
N LEU A 427 -15.01 10.85 17.49
CA LEU A 427 -15.93 10.44 16.42
C LEU A 427 -15.25 10.38 15.04
N GLY A 428 -14.44 11.38 14.68
CA GLY A 428 -13.74 11.40 13.38
C GLY A 428 -12.79 10.21 13.20
N THR A 429 -12.01 9.87 14.23
CA THR A 429 -11.11 8.71 14.21
C THR A 429 -11.90 7.40 14.20
N PHE A 430 -12.97 7.30 14.99
CA PHE A 430 -13.82 6.12 15.03
C PHE A 430 -14.45 5.85 13.65
N THR A 431 -15.07 6.87 13.05
CA THR A 431 -15.70 6.76 11.74
C THR A 431 -14.66 6.37 10.68
N THR A 432 -13.53 7.06 10.62
CA THR A 432 -12.50 6.80 9.58
C THR A 432 -11.84 5.43 9.74
N SER A 433 -11.66 4.93 10.96
CA SER A 433 -11.07 3.60 11.20
C SER A 433 -12.02 2.43 10.91
N TYR A 434 -13.35 2.63 10.97
CA TYR A 434 -14.32 1.53 10.90
C TYR A 434 -15.36 1.60 9.78
N ILE A 435 -15.58 2.75 9.12
CA ILE A 435 -16.64 2.93 8.11
C ILE A 435 -16.55 1.94 6.93
N GLY A 436 -15.36 1.44 6.61
CA GLY A 436 -15.17 0.43 5.56
C GLY A 436 -15.91 -0.88 5.84
N ILE A 437 -16.05 -1.29 7.11
CA ILE A 437 -16.68 -2.55 7.50
C ILE A 437 -18.19 -2.56 7.18
N PRO A 438 -19.02 -1.63 7.70
CA PRO A 438 -20.44 -1.59 7.37
C PRO A 438 -20.65 -1.29 5.88
N LEU A 439 -19.79 -0.50 5.24
CA LEU A 439 -19.87 -0.24 3.81
C LEU A 439 -19.69 -1.50 2.96
N PHE A 440 -18.67 -2.31 3.27
CA PHE A 440 -18.45 -3.60 2.62
C PHE A 440 -19.62 -4.55 2.88
N ALA A 441 -20.08 -4.65 4.13
CA ALA A 441 -21.20 -5.50 4.51
C ALA A 441 -22.49 -5.10 3.79
N PHE A 442 -22.77 -3.80 3.68
CA PHE A 442 -23.92 -3.25 2.96
C PHE A 442 -23.87 -3.59 1.47
N LEU A 443 -22.72 -3.38 0.82
CA LEU A 443 -22.56 -3.73 -0.60
C LEU A 443 -22.70 -5.24 -0.84
N TRP A 444 -22.13 -6.05 0.05
CA TRP A 444 -22.20 -7.50 -0.05
C TRP A 444 -23.63 -8.02 0.17
N ALA A 445 -24.28 -7.60 1.26
CA ALA A 445 -25.64 -8.01 1.59
C ALA A 445 -26.67 -7.46 0.59
N GLY A 446 -26.55 -6.19 0.20
CA GLY A 446 -27.45 -5.55 -0.77
C GLY A 446 -27.44 -6.25 -2.13
N TYR A 447 -26.24 -6.53 -2.67
CA TYR A 447 -26.14 -7.29 -3.93
C TYR A 447 -26.69 -8.71 -3.79
N LYS A 448 -26.41 -9.37 -2.66
CA LYS A 448 -26.86 -10.73 -2.39
C LYS A 448 -28.38 -10.83 -2.26
N ILE A 449 -29.03 -9.86 -1.62
CA ILE A 449 -30.50 -9.82 -1.47
C ILE A 449 -31.17 -9.52 -2.82
N PHE A 450 -30.66 -8.53 -3.56
CA PHE A 450 -31.25 -8.09 -4.81
C PHE A 450 -31.11 -9.15 -5.93
N TYR A 451 -29.91 -9.70 -6.11
CA TYR A 451 -29.63 -10.70 -7.16
C TYR A 451 -29.75 -12.14 -6.69
N ARG A 452 -30.10 -12.38 -5.41
CA ARG A 452 -30.27 -13.71 -4.80
C ARG A 452 -29.11 -14.66 -5.09
N THR A 453 -27.88 -14.15 -4.99
CA THR A 453 -26.69 -14.95 -5.31
C THR A 453 -26.42 -16.01 -4.25
N SER A 454 -25.93 -17.16 -4.68
CA SER A 454 -25.51 -18.25 -3.81
C SER A 454 -23.99 -18.36 -3.76
N ARG A 455 -23.50 -18.93 -2.65
CA ARG A 455 -22.09 -19.28 -2.52
C ARG A 455 -21.76 -20.37 -3.53
N ILE A 456 -20.63 -20.24 -4.21
CA ILE A 456 -20.16 -21.23 -5.18
C ILE A 456 -19.64 -22.47 -4.44
N PRO A 457 -20.23 -23.66 -4.64
CA PRO A 457 -19.70 -24.90 -4.11
C PRO A 457 -18.30 -25.20 -4.64
N ALA A 458 -17.42 -25.74 -3.81
CA ALA A 458 -16.04 -26.04 -4.21
C ALA A 458 -15.94 -26.98 -5.42
N ILE A 459 -16.87 -27.94 -5.54
CA ILE A 459 -16.91 -28.91 -6.65
C ILE A 459 -17.32 -28.28 -8.00
N SER A 460 -18.10 -27.20 -7.98
CA SER A 460 -18.58 -26.52 -9.20
C SER A 460 -17.86 -25.22 -9.50
N ALA A 461 -16.93 -24.80 -8.64
CA ALA A 461 -16.11 -23.63 -8.87
C ALA A 461 -15.26 -23.82 -10.13
N ASP A 462 -15.29 -22.85 -11.03
CA ASP A 462 -14.57 -22.95 -12.29
C ASP A 462 -13.05 -22.89 -12.05
N VAL A 463 -12.34 -24.00 -12.25
CA VAL A 463 -10.86 -24.08 -12.18
C VAL A 463 -10.21 -24.29 -13.55
N VAL A 464 -11.00 -24.26 -14.64
CA VAL A 464 -10.56 -24.66 -15.99
C VAL A 464 -10.56 -23.47 -16.95
N SER A 465 -11.60 -22.64 -16.97
CA SER A 465 -11.73 -21.58 -17.98
C SER A 465 -10.65 -20.52 -17.83
N GLY A 466 -9.96 -20.18 -18.92
CA GLY A 466 -8.87 -19.21 -18.88
C GLY A 466 -7.60 -19.70 -18.16
N THR A 467 -7.51 -21.00 -17.87
CA THR A 467 -6.22 -21.62 -17.54
C THR A 467 -5.27 -21.47 -18.72
N THR A 468 -4.03 -21.14 -18.42
CA THR A 468 -2.99 -21.11 -19.45
C THR A 468 -2.48 -22.54 -19.65
N ALA A 469 -2.52 -23.04 -20.89
CA ALA A 469 -1.97 -24.36 -21.20
C ALA A 469 -0.53 -24.48 -20.66
N PRO A 470 -0.09 -25.68 -20.21
CA PRO A 470 1.27 -25.85 -19.74
C PRO A 470 2.26 -25.40 -20.81
N TYR A 471 3.15 -24.50 -20.43
CA TYR A 471 4.16 -23.92 -21.31
C TYR A 471 4.99 -25.03 -21.96
N ARG A 472 4.75 -25.32 -23.25
CA ARG A 472 5.71 -26.04 -24.08
C ARG A 472 6.94 -25.14 -24.21
N THR A 473 8.10 -25.64 -23.81
CA THR A 473 9.39 -24.98 -24.01
C THR A 473 9.49 -24.56 -25.48
N PRO A 474 9.60 -23.26 -25.81
CA PRO A 474 9.83 -22.86 -27.18
C PRO A 474 11.20 -23.41 -27.58
N THR A 475 11.26 -24.02 -28.75
CA THR A 475 12.52 -24.31 -29.45
C THR A 475 13.37 -23.03 -29.45
N ARG A 476 14.70 -23.21 -29.30
CA ARG A 476 15.73 -22.16 -29.16
C ARG A 476 15.66 -21.03 -30.21
N GLU A 477 14.89 -21.21 -31.29
CA GLU A 477 14.77 -20.31 -32.42
C GLU A 477 14.02 -19.00 -32.10
N ARG A 478 13.04 -18.99 -31.17
CA ARG A 478 12.27 -17.75 -30.86
C ARG A 478 12.94 -16.77 -29.89
N ASP A 479 14.05 -17.16 -29.26
CA ASP A 479 14.84 -16.24 -28.43
C ASP A 479 15.83 -15.40 -29.26
N ALA A 480 16.08 -15.78 -30.52
CA ALA A 480 17.01 -15.09 -31.43
C ALA A 480 16.44 -13.80 -32.06
N GLU A 481 15.11 -13.62 -32.11
CA GLU A 481 14.46 -12.44 -32.71
C GLU A 481 14.23 -11.28 -31.72
N ARG A 482 14.75 -11.37 -30.49
CA ARG A 482 14.56 -10.30 -29.49
C ARG A 482 15.47 -9.11 -29.81
N PRO A 483 14.93 -7.87 -29.90
CA PRO A 483 15.78 -6.69 -30.00
C PRO A 483 16.72 -6.63 -28.79
N ARG A 484 18.01 -6.37 -29.04
CA ARG A 484 19.05 -6.27 -28.01
C ARG A 484 18.61 -5.29 -26.92
N ARG A 485 18.21 -5.81 -25.75
CA ARG A 485 17.80 -4.99 -24.61
C ARG A 485 18.99 -4.22 -24.06
N VAL A 486 18.80 -2.92 -23.84
CA VAL A 486 19.77 -2.00 -23.21
C VAL A 486 20.24 -2.56 -21.85
N PRO A 487 21.55 -2.49 -21.52
CA PRO A 487 22.12 -3.11 -20.31
C PRO A 487 21.42 -2.67 -19.02
N TRP A 488 21.06 -1.39 -18.90
CA TRP A 488 20.37 -0.85 -17.72
C TRP A 488 18.99 -1.48 -17.49
N ARG A 489 18.24 -1.83 -18.55
CA ARG A 489 16.94 -2.53 -18.39
C ARG A 489 17.09 -3.92 -17.79
N ARG A 490 18.23 -4.60 -18.00
CA ARG A 490 18.48 -5.92 -17.39
C ARG A 490 18.69 -5.82 -15.88
N LEU A 491 19.39 -4.77 -15.43
CA LEU A 491 19.57 -4.48 -14.00
C LEU A 491 18.23 -4.17 -13.31
N TRP A 492 17.35 -3.43 -13.99
CA TRP A 492 15.99 -3.13 -13.50
C TRP A 492 15.05 -4.32 -13.54
N ASP A 493 15.18 -5.24 -14.50
CA ASP A 493 14.39 -6.48 -14.53
C ASP A 493 14.79 -7.45 -13.40
N THR A 494 15.98 -7.27 -12.80
CA THR A 494 16.50 -8.08 -11.68
C THR A 494 16.24 -7.48 -10.29
N LEU A 495 15.88 -6.19 -10.19
CA LEU A 495 15.49 -5.49 -8.95
C LEU A 495 13.96 -5.43 -8.80
#